data_AF-A0A3D9SXN7-F1
#
_entry.id   AF-A0A3D9SXN7-F1
#
_cell.length_a   1.000
_cell.length_b   1.000
_cell.length_c   1.000
_cell.angle_alpha   90.00
_cell.angle_beta   90.00
_cell.angle_gamma   90.00
#
_symmetry.space_group_name_H-M   'P 1'
#
loop_
_entity.id
_entity.type
_entity.pdbx_description
1 polymer ?
#
loop_
_entity_poly.entity_id
_entity_poly.type
_entity_poly.pdbx_seq_one_letter_code
_entity_poly.pdbx_strand_id
1 'polypeptide(L)'
;MDQAWPKTADLGITRPENAAGDPERAARDVQRSTGGRWVAWWGRSTGRYWATPRAPYPWYGLLEAATPLGLRERIGDMDAEYGHGRHGRWNALHG
;
A
#
# COMPACT_ATOMS: atom_id res chain seq x y z
N MET A 1 -27.46 17.38 49.05
CA MET A 1 -27.69 17.16 47.61
C MET A 1 -26.31 17.05 46.98
N ASP A 2 -25.75 15.85 46.96
CA ASP A 2 -24.43 15.54 46.39
C ASP A 2 -24.65 14.83 45.06
N GLN A 3 -24.61 15.58 43.96
CA GLN A 3 -24.59 14.98 42.63
C GLN A 3 -23.13 14.89 42.16
N ALA A 4 -22.53 13.75 42.48
CA ALA A 4 -21.22 13.36 41.97
C ALA A 4 -21.28 13.24 40.43
N TRP A 5 -20.45 14.01 39.75
CA TRP A 5 -20.21 13.91 38.32
C TRP A 5 -19.58 12.54 38.01
N PRO A 6 -20.11 11.71 37.08
CA PRO A 6 -19.44 10.48 36.71
C PRO A 6 -18.11 10.84 36.03
N LYS A 7 -17.00 10.36 36.60
CA LYS A 7 -15.69 10.35 35.94
C LYS A 7 -15.86 9.61 34.61
N THR A 8 -15.56 10.28 33.51
CA THR A 8 -15.55 9.79 32.12
C THR A 8 -14.45 8.74 31.92
N ALA A 9 -14.50 7.67 32.69
CA ALA A 9 -13.62 6.53 32.62
C ALA A 9 -14.44 5.29 32.23
N ASP A 10 -15.26 5.39 31.18
CA ASP A 10 -15.73 4.23 30.40
C ASP A 10 -16.51 4.71 29.17
N LEU A 11 -15.82 5.35 28.23
CA LEU A 11 -16.34 5.43 26.87
C LEU A 11 -15.23 4.83 26.02
N GLY A 12 -15.39 3.55 25.67
CA GLY A 12 -14.61 2.83 24.66
C GLY A 12 -14.72 3.43 23.26
N ILE A 13 -14.69 4.76 23.18
CA ILE A 13 -14.46 5.53 21.97
C ILE A 13 -12.97 5.36 21.70
N THR A 14 -12.65 4.23 21.07
CA THR A 14 -11.46 4.17 20.23
C THR A 14 -11.67 5.28 19.21
N ARG A 15 -11.02 6.43 19.42
CA ARG A 15 -10.95 7.52 18.45
C ARG A 15 -10.68 6.88 17.08
N PRO A 16 -11.50 7.11 16.04
CA PRO A 16 -11.34 6.44 14.75
C PRO A 16 -9.97 6.73 14.11
N GLU A 17 -9.24 7.75 14.55
CA GLU A 17 -7.85 7.96 14.13
C GLU A 17 -6.82 6.93 14.65
N ASN A 18 -7.22 6.08 15.60
CA ASN A 18 -6.41 4.97 16.13
C ASN A 18 -6.76 3.60 15.51
N ALA A 19 -7.68 3.54 14.56
CA ALA A 19 -7.96 2.35 13.75
C ALA A 19 -6.90 2.16 12.64
N ALA A 20 -5.63 2.20 13.01
CA ALA A 20 -4.46 1.83 12.19
C ALA A 20 -4.48 0.36 11.68
N GLY A 21 -5.62 -0.32 11.80
CA GLY A 21 -5.76 -1.76 11.66
C GLY A 21 -6.35 -2.20 10.33
N ASP A 22 -7.05 -1.33 9.60
CA ASP A 22 -7.70 -1.71 8.34
C ASP A 22 -6.89 -1.30 7.10
N PRO A 23 -6.54 -0.01 6.89
CA PRO A 23 -5.84 0.37 5.66
C PRO A 23 -4.35 -0.03 5.68
N GLU A 24 -3.65 0.06 6.80
CA GLU A 24 -2.27 -0.44 6.90
C GLU A 24 -2.20 -1.97 6.73
N ARG A 25 -3.22 -2.70 7.21
CA ARG A 25 -3.31 -4.15 7.00
C ARG A 25 -3.58 -4.47 5.53
N ALA A 26 -4.49 -3.75 4.88
CA ALA A 26 -4.75 -3.91 3.46
C ALA A 26 -3.48 -3.62 2.62
N ALA A 27 -2.71 -2.59 2.97
CA ALA A 27 -1.42 -2.31 2.32
C ALA A 27 -0.41 -3.46 2.51
N ARG A 28 -0.32 -4.03 3.72
CA ARG A 28 0.51 -5.22 3.99
C ARG A 28 0.05 -6.43 3.18
N ASP A 29 -1.26 -6.60 2.97
CA ASP A 29 -1.82 -7.66 2.13
C ASP A 29 -1.49 -7.46 0.65
N VAL A 30 -1.43 -6.22 0.17
CA VAL A 30 -0.89 -5.90 -1.17
C VAL A 30 0.58 -6.32 -1.24
N GLN A 31 1.42 -5.87 -0.30
CA GLN A 31 2.83 -6.25 -0.26
C GLN A 31 3.03 -7.77 -0.25
N ARG A 32 2.27 -8.51 0.57
CA ARG A 32 2.32 -9.98 0.62
C ARG A 32 1.94 -10.62 -0.72
N SER A 33 0.91 -10.13 -1.41
CA SER A 33 0.52 -10.65 -2.72
C SER A 33 1.59 -10.49 -3.81
N THR A 34 2.51 -9.54 -3.65
CA THR A 34 3.65 -9.35 -4.58
C THR A 34 4.86 -10.21 -4.24
N GLY A 35 4.76 -11.10 -3.25
CA GLY A 35 5.90 -11.86 -2.73
C GLY A 35 6.97 -10.97 -2.09
N GLY A 36 6.62 -9.76 -1.67
CA GLY A 36 7.55 -8.78 -1.10
C GLY A 36 8.42 -8.03 -2.11
N ARG A 37 8.20 -8.22 -3.43
CA ARG A 37 8.89 -7.43 -4.48
C ARG A 37 8.58 -5.94 -4.39
N TRP A 38 7.40 -5.60 -3.89
CA TRP A 38 6.95 -4.23 -3.67
C TRP A 38 6.82 -3.95 -2.18
N VAL A 39 7.21 -2.75 -1.75
CA VAL A 39 6.86 -2.20 -0.44
C VAL A 39 5.58 -1.41 -0.61
N ALA A 40 4.56 -1.69 0.18
CA ALA A 40 3.28 -0.99 0.13
C ALA A 40 2.89 -0.41 1.50
N TRP A 41 2.30 0.78 1.51
CA TRP A 41 1.87 1.47 2.74
C TRP A 41 0.63 2.34 2.53
N TRP A 42 -0.03 2.69 3.63
CA TRP A 42 -1.12 3.66 3.65
C TRP A 42 -0.59 5.04 4.03
N GLY A 43 -0.76 6.02 3.15
CA GLY A 43 -0.45 7.41 3.42
C GLY A 43 -1.58 8.06 4.21
N ARG A 44 -1.46 8.11 5.54
CA ARG A 44 -2.51 8.69 6.41
C ARG A 44 -2.90 10.11 6.04
N SER A 45 -1.91 10.94 5.71
CA SER A 45 -2.14 12.34 5.34
C SER A 45 -2.79 12.51 3.97
N THR A 46 -2.58 11.55 3.05
CA THR A 46 -3.12 11.62 1.68
C THR A 46 -4.41 10.81 1.53
N GLY A 47 -4.72 9.92 2.48
CA GLY A 47 -5.80 8.95 2.33
C GLY A 47 -5.62 8.05 1.10
N ARG A 48 -4.37 7.72 0.75
CA ARG A 48 -4.04 6.93 -0.46
C ARG A 48 -3.10 5.78 -0.13
N TYR A 49 -3.20 4.70 -0.90
CA TYR A 49 -2.27 3.58 -0.88
C TYR A 49 -1.10 3.87 -1.80
N TRP A 50 0.09 3.54 -1.34
CA TRP A 50 1.32 3.77 -2.07
C TRP A 50 2.12 2.47 -2.18
N ALA A 51 2.85 2.31 -3.28
CA ALA A 51 3.82 1.23 -3.42
C ALA A 51 5.07 1.66 -4.16
N THR A 52 6.21 1.12 -3.76
CA THR A 52 7.49 1.30 -4.46
C THR A 52 8.17 -0.05 -4.63
N PRO A 53 8.83 -0.32 -5.76
CA PRO A 53 9.56 -1.56 -5.99
C PRO A 53 10.72 -1.66 -4.98
N ARG A 54 11.05 -2.89 -4.57
CA ARG A 54 12.34 -3.14 -3.92
C ARG A 54 13.43 -3.23 -4.99
N ALA A 55 14.66 -2.89 -4.60
CA ALA A 55 15.85 -3.13 -5.41
C ALA A 55 15.87 -4.57 -5.94
N PRO A 56 16.37 -4.83 -7.18
CA PRO A 56 17.21 -3.95 -8.00
C PRO A 56 16.47 -3.05 -9.00
N TYR A 57 15.17 -2.79 -8.83
CA TYR A 57 14.36 -2.07 -9.84
C TYR A 57 13.97 -0.64 -9.43
N PRO A 58 14.91 0.28 -9.13
CA PRO A 58 14.58 1.62 -8.65
C PRO A 58 13.84 2.49 -9.69
N TRP A 59 13.86 2.10 -10.97
CA TRP A 59 13.22 2.86 -12.06
C TRP A 59 11.72 2.57 -12.26
N TYR A 60 11.11 1.59 -11.58
CA TYR A 60 9.65 1.37 -11.71
C TYR A 60 8.81 2.46 -11.02
N GLY A 61 9.46 3.35 -10.26
CA GLY A 61 8.83 4.54 -9.71
C GLY A 61 7.92 4.28 -8.51
N LEU A 62 7.17 5.33 -8.14
CA LEU A 62 6.24 5.33 -7.02
C LEU A 62 4.81 5.21 -7.57
N LEU A 63 4.09 4.18 -7.12
CA LEU A 63 2.69 3.97 -7.46
C LEU A 63 1.78 4.48 -6.35
N GLU A 64 0.63 5.01 -6.75
CA GLU A 64 -0.42 5.49 -5.86
C GLU A 64 -1.77 4.91 -6.29
N ALA A 65 -2.69 4.64 -5.35
CA ALA A 65 -4.08 4.31 -5.64
C ALA A 65 -5.02 4.68 -4.48
N ALA A 66 -6.30 4.90 -4.79
CA ALA A 66 -7.32 5.14 -3.76
C ALA A 66 -7.75 3.86 -3.02
N THR A 67 -7.52 2.68 -3.61
CA THR A 67 -7.95 1.38 -3.07
C THR A 67 -6.80 0.35 -3.09
N PRO A 68 -6.85 -0.68 -2.23
CA PRO A 68 -5.87 -1.78 -2.27
C PRO A 68 -5.90 -2.56 -3.57
N LEU A 69 -7.09 -2.76 -4.14
CA LEU A 69 -7.27 -3.45 -5.41
C LEU A 69 -6.62 -2.67 -6.56
N GLY A 70 -6.90 -1.36 -6.65
CA GLY A 70 -6.30 -0.52 -7.68
C GLY A 70 -4.77 -0.44 -7.57
N LEU A 71 -4.23 -0.52 -6.35
CA LEU A 71 -2.78 -0.60 -6.16
C LEU A 71 -2.21 -1.92 -6.70
N ARG A 72 -2.90 -3.05 -6.48
CA ARG A 72 -2.50 -4.36 -7.02
C ARG A 72 -2.54 -4.40 -8.53
N GLU A 73 -3.59 -3.84 -9.14
CA GLU A 73 -3.72 -3.76 -10.60
C GLU A 73 -2.56 -2.98 -11.21
N ARG A 74 -2.25 -1.80 -10.67
CA ARG A 74 -1.10 -0.99 -11.13
C ARG A 74 0.25 -1.68 -10.96
N ILE A 75 0.44 -2.41 -9.87
CA ILE A 75 1.64 -3.24 -9.68
C ILE A 75 1.69 -4.34 -10.75
N GLY A 76 0.57 -5.00 -11.04
CA GLY A 76 0.46 -5.99 -12.10
C GLY A 76 0.80 -5.43 -13.49
N ASP A 77 0.28 -4.24 -13.81
CA ASP A 77 0.58 -3.55 -15.07
C ASP A 77 2.07 -3.23 -15.19
N MET A 78 2.68 -2.71 -14.12
CA MET A 78 4.11 -2.41 -14.08
C MET A 78 4.98 -3.67 -14.18
N ASP A 79 4.62 -4.73 -13.45
CA ASP A 79 5.28 -6.03 -13.54
C ASP A 79 5.11 -6.65 -14.95
N ALA A 80 4.00 -6.42 -15.65
CA ALA A 80 3.78 -6.90 -17.02
C ALA A 80 4.55 -6.06 -18.06
N GLU A 81 4.69 -4.76 -17.82
CA GLU A 81 5.41 -3.86 -18.71
C GLU A 81 6.93 -4.08 -18.65
N TYR A 82 7.46 -4.30 -17.45
CA TYR A 82 8.91 -4.34 -17.22
C TYR A 82 9.44 -5.67 -16.64
N GLY A 83 8.61 -6.51 -16.03
CA GLY A 83 9.02 -7.78 -15.43
C GLY A 83 9.29 -8.87 -16.46
N HIS A 84 10.50 -9.43 -16.42
CA HIS A 84 10.92 -10.76 -16.90
C HIS A 84 10.44 -11.28 -18.28
N GLY A 85 9.97 -10.43 -19.20
CA GLY A 85 9.54 -10.85 -20.55
C GLY A 85 9.94 -9.94 -21.70
N ARG A 86 10.45 -8.72 -21.44
CA ARG A 86 10.70 -7.73 -22.52
C ARG A 86 12.16 -7.33 -22.75
N HIS A 87 13.09 -7.83 -21.94
CA HIS A 87 14.53 -7.70 -22.20
C HIS A 87 15.08 -8.68 -23.26
N GLY A 88 14.25 -9.55 -23.83
CA GLY A 88 14.63 -10.38 -24.99
C GLY A 88 14.42 -9.71 -26.35
N ARG A 89 13.52 -8.72 -26.46
CA ARG A 89 13.12 -8.17 -27.77
C ARG A 89 13.93 -6.95 -28.22
N TRP A 90 14.56 -6.22 -27.31
CA TRP A 90 15.38 -5.06 -27.68
C TRP A 90 16.74 -5.48 -28.29
N ASN A 91 17.31 -6.60 -27.84
CA ASN A 91 18.51 -7.18 -28.46
C ASN A 91 18.24 -7.95 -29.77
N ALA A 92 16.99 -8.33 -30.05
CA ALA A 92 16.64 -9.07 -31.27
C ALA A 92 16.30 -8.18 -32.48
N LEU A 93 16.20 -6.85 -32.28
CA LEU A 93 15.91 -5.87 -33.34
C LEU A 93 17.12 -4.98 -33.69
N HIS A 94 18.21 -5.09 -32.93
CA HIS A 94 19.44 -4.30 -33.10
C HIS A 94 20.72 -5.15 -33.04
N GLY A 95 20.60 -6.47 -33.10
CA GLY A 95 21.72 -7.42 -33.20
C GLY A 95 21.95 -7.91 -34.62
#